data_AF-A0A3E2TN14-F1
#
_entry.id   AF-A0A3E2TN14-F1
#
_cell.length_a   1.000
_cell.length_b   1.000
_cell.length_c   1.000
_cell.angle_alpha   90.00
_cell.angle_beta   90.00
_cell.angle_gamma   90.00
#
_symmetry.space_group_name_H-M   'P 1'
#
loop_
_entity.id
_entity.type
_entity.pdbx_description
1 polymer ?
#
loop_
_entity_poly.entity_id
_entity_poly.type
_entity_poly.pdbx_seq_one_letter_code
_entity_poly.pdbx_strand_id
1 'polypeptide(L)'
;MNNTIPFHSAPHAPQITVDVNILSMLKQAASCLSEMASENVYLAAIGPDMELTIIVEEDAPSVLPCFDEDDALISVKGAPLFISHNPAQVLKLAGKRYLTGPVIFYRTDGHGAIVSLTVEDIYRFQ
;
A
#
# COMPACT_ATOMS: atom_id res chain seq x y z
N MET A 1 -27.23 33.12 -1.56
CA MET A 1 -26.22 33.19 -2.63
C MET A 1 -25.23 32.07 -2.38
N ASN A 2 -25.23 31.05 -3.25
CA ASN A 2 -24.32 29.91 -3.20
C ASN A 2 -22.99 30.31 -3.83
N ASN A 3 -21.92 30.33 -3.04
CA ASN A 3 -20.56 30.47 -3.53
C ASN A 3 -19.85 29.13 -3.32
N THR A 4 -19.86 28.27 -4.34
CA THR A 4 -19.01 27.08 -4.37
C THR A 4 -18.22 27.09 -5.66
N ILE A 5 -16.90 27.08 -5.53
CA ILE A 5 -15.93 27.04 -6.61
C ILE A 5 -15.88 25.59 -7.13
N PRO A 6 -15.97 25.35 -8.45
CA PRO A 6 -15.86 24.00 -8.99
C PRO A 6 -14.39 23.57 -9.02
N PHE A 7 -14.09 22.44 -8.35
CA PHE A 7 -12.83 21.74 -8.55
C PHE A 7 -12.95 20.86 -9.81
N HIS A 8 -12.26 21.25 -10.88
CA HIS A 8 -11.99 20.36 -12.00
C HIS A 8 -10.84 19.42 -11.64
N SER A 9 -11.18 18.21 -11.17
CA SER A 9 -10.21 17.12 -11.10
C SER A 9 -10.09 16.48 -12.48
N ALA A 10 -8.86 16.43 -13.00
CA ALA A 10 -8.53 15.77 -14.25
C ALA A 10 -8.99 14.29 -14.24
N PRO A 11 -9.52 13.78 -15.37
CA PRO A 11 -9.93 12.39 -15.47
C PRO A 11 -8.68 11.50 -15.65
N HIS A 12 -8.74 10.25 -15.13
CA HIS A 12 -7.78 9.15 -15.40
C HIS A 12 -6.59 8.94 -14.45
N ALA A 13 -6.80 9.05 -13.12
CA ALA A 13 -6.08 8.17 -12.20
C ALA A 13 -7.10 7.56 -11.22
N PRO A 14 -7.18 6.22 -11.07
CA PRO A 14 -8.03 5.61 -10.07
C PRO A 14 -7.57 6.09 -8.68
N GLN A 15 -8.35 6.97 -8.05
CA GLN A 15 -8.13 7.38 -6.68
C GLN A 15 -8.65 6.27 -5.78
N ILE A 16 -7.77 5.33 -5.44
CA ILE A 16 -8.02 4.39 -4.35
C ILE A 16 -7.80 5.19 -3.06
N THR A 17 -8.88 5.38 -2.31
CA THR A 17 -8.82 6.11 -1.04
C THR A 17 -8.19 5.19 0.00
N VAL A 18 -6.94 5.46 0.37
CA VAL A 18 -6.27 4.81 1.51
C VAL A 18 -6.81 5.49 2.78
N ASP A 19 -7.48 4.73 3.63
CA ASP A 19 -8.10 5.24 4.85
C ASP A 19 -7.05 5.57 5.94
N VAL A 20 -7.34 6.54 6.81
CA VAL A 20 -6.48 6.94 7.95
C VAL A 20 -6.16 5.76 8.86
N ASN A 21 -7.03 4.73 8.90
CA ASN A 21 -6.81 3.54 9.69
C ASN A 21 -5.62 2.70 9.17
N ILE A 22 -5.43 2.59 7.85
CA ILE A 22 -4.28 1.89 7.24
C ILE A 22 -2.98 2.61 7.60
N LEU A 23 -2.99 3.95 7.60
CA LEU A 23 -1.84 4.76 8.00
C LEU A 23 -1.47 4.56 9.48
N SER A 24 -2.46 4.55 10.38
CA SER A 24 -2.23 4.29 11.80
C SER A 24 -1.66 2.90 12.06
N MET A 25 -2.15 1.89 11.33
CA MET A 25 -1.63 0.54 11.41
C MET A 25 -0.20 0.48 10.88
N LEU A 26 0.10 1.11 9.74
CA LEU A 26 1.45 1.15 9.18
C LEU A 26 2.45 1.72 10.19
N LYS A 27 2.07 2.77 10.95
CA LYS A 27 2.90 3.35 12.02
C LYS A 27 3.26 2.36 13.13
N GLN A 28 2.33 1.47 13.51
CA GLN A 28 2.62 0.44 14.50
C GLN A 28 3.63 -0.57 13.95
N ALA A 29 3.47 -0.96 12.68
CA ALA A 29 4.35 -1.90 12.00
C ALA A 29 5.79 -1.35 11.84
N ALA A 30 5.91 -0.05 11.55
CA ALA A 30 7.17 0.72 11.56
C ALA A 30 7.92 0.63 12.91
N SER A 31 7.22 0.71 14.03
CA SER A 31 7.85 0.64 15.34
C SER A 31 8.54 -0.71 15.56
N CYS A 32 7.95 -1.79 15.05
CA CYS A 32 8.54 -3.13 15.10
C CYS A 32 9.77 -3.26 14.18
N LEU A 33 9.78 -2.56 13.04
CA LEU A 33 10.89 -2.58 12.08
C LEU A 33 12.18 -1.96 12.62
N SER A 34 12.09 -0.98 13.53
CA SER A 34 13.27 -0.38 14.18
C SER A 34 14.06 -1.36 15.05
N GLU A 35 13.46 -2.47 15.46
CA GLU A 35 14.09 -3.49 16.31
C GLU A 35 14.62 -4.68 15.50
N MET A 36 14.25 -4.81 14.22
CA MET A 36 14.62 -5.91 13.35
C MET A 36 15.82 -5.53 12.46
N ALA A 37 17.03 -5.58 13.01
CA ALA A 37 18.26 -5.47 12.23
C ALA A 37 18.63 -6.86 11.64
N SER A 38 18.05 -7.21 10.50
CA SER A 38 18.43 -8.41 9.75
C SER A 38 18.71 -8.09 8.27
N GLU A 39 19.36 -9.01 7.56
CA GLU A 39 19.65 -8.90 6.12
C GLU A 39 18.40 -9.05 5.24
N ASN A 40 17.22 -9.27 5.85
CA ASN A 40 15.97 -9.50 5.13
C ASN A 40 15.29 -8.21 4.70
N VAL A 41 14.57 -8.29 3.58
CA VAL A 41 13.70 -7.22 3.09
C VAL A 41 12.34 -7.34 3.76
N TYR A 42 11.91 -6.28 4.44
CA TYR A 42 10.65 -6.26 5.19
C TYR A 42 9.55 -5.44 4.53
N LEU A 43 8.38 -6.05 4.39
CA LEU A 43 7.18 -5.48 3.81
C LEU A 43 6.06 -5.40 4.84
N ALA A 44 4.94 -4.79 4.49
CA ALA A 44 3.73 -4.82 5.32
C ALA A 44 2.57 -5.42 4.54
N ALA A 45 1.78 -6.27 5.19
CA ALA A 45 0.64 -6.96 4.62
C ALA A 45 -0.62 -6.63 5.43
N ILE A 46 -1.75 -6.41 4.76
CA ILE A 46 -3.07 -6.31 5.40
C ILE A 46 -4.12 -6.97 4.52
N GLY A 47 -5.18 -7.51 5.12
CA GLY A 47 -6.29 -8.09 4.38
C GLY A 47 -7.62 -7.95 5.12
N PRO A 48 -8.73 -8.42 4.53
CA PRO A 48 -10.05 -8.35 5.13
C PRO A 48 -10.14 -9.12 6.47
N ASP A 49 -9.44 -10.25 6.57
CA ASP A 49 -9.39 -11.13 7.75
C ASP A 49 -8.01 -11.10 8.43
N MET A 50 -7.19 -10.09 8.15
CA MET A 50 -5.81 -10.00 8.58
C MET A 50 -5.47 -8.58 9.05
N GLU A 51 -5.01 -8.45 10.28
CA GLU A 51 -4.44 -7.20 10.77
C GLU A 51 -3.11 -6.90 10.07
N LEU A 52 -2.75 -5.62 10.01
CA LEU A 52 -1.50 -5.22 9.39
C LEU A 52 -0.32 -5.90 10.09
N THR A 53 0.44 -6.65 9.32
CA THR A 53 1.55 -7.48 9.79
C THR A 53 2.81 -7.16 9.00
N ILE A 54 3.95 -7.10 9.67
CA ILE A 54 5.25 -7.05 9.00
C ILE A 54 5.62 -8.46 8.54
N ILE A 55 5.96 -8.60 7.27
CA ILE A 55 6.40 -9.85 6.66
C ILE A 55 7.76 -9.67 6.02
N VAL A 56 8.49 -10.75 5.82
CA VAL A 56 9.64 -10.76 4.92
C VAL A 56 9.18 -10.86 3.47
N GLU A 57 9.95 -10.33 2.53
CA GLU A 57 9.62 -10.34 1.09
C GLU A 57 9.31 -11.76 0.58
N GLU A 58 10.07 -12.77 1.02
CA GLU A 58 9.86 -14.17 0.64
C GLU A 58 8.49 -14.73 1.05
N ASP A 59 7.86 -14.16 2.08
CA ASP A 59 6.53 -14.55 2.56
C ASP A 59 5.40 -13.81 1.84
N ALA A 60 5.71 -12.80 1.02
CA ALA A 60 4.68 -12.02 0.32
C ALA A 60 3.76 -12.88 -0.58
N PRO A 61 4.24 -13.88 -1.33
CA PRO A 61 3.37 -14.78 -2.10
C PRO A 61 2.40 -15.61 -1.24
N SER A 62 2.74 -15.87 0.02
CA SER A 62 1.84 -16.60 0.94
C SER A 62 0.62 -15.77 1.33
N VAL A 63 0.75 -14.44 1.34
CA VAL A 63 -0.34 -13.50 1.62
C VAL A 63 -1.04 -13.07 0.33
N LEU A 64 -0.26 -12.73 -0.70
CA LEU A 64 -0.73 -12.30 -2.01
C LEU A 64 -0.10 -13.19 -3.09
N PRO A 65 -0.78 -14.28 -3.50
CA PRO A 65 -0.20 -15.28 -4.42
C PRO A 65 0.25 -14.76 -5.79
N CYS A 66 -0.20 -13.58 -6.23
CA CYS A 66 0.19 -12.96 -7.49
C CYS A 66 1.30 -11.91 -7.35
N PHE A 67 1.88 -11.75 -6.16
CA PHE A 67 2.90 -10.74 -5.87
C PHE A 67 4.14 -10.88 -6.77
N ASP A 68 4.57 -9.77 -7.38
CA ASP A 68 5.70 -9.64 -8.33
C ASP A 68 5.55 -10.43 -9.65
N GLU A 69 4.43 -11.11 -9.87
CA GLU A 69 4.13 -11.84 -11.10
C GLU A 69 2.99 -11.20 -11.91
N ASP A 70 1.78 -11.20 -11.35
CA ASP A 70 0.53 -10.76 -12.01
C ASP A 70 -0.20 -9.67 -11.21
N ASP A 71 0.46 -9.09 -10.21
CA ASP A 71 -0.14 -8.08 -9.37
C ASP A 71 -0.26 -6.72 -10.07
N ALA A 72 -1.22 -5.93 -9.58
CA ALA A 72 -1.38 -4.55 -9.98
C ALA A 72 -0.80 -3.63 -8.91
N LEU A 73 -0.11 -2.59 -9.36
CA LEU A 73 0.55 -1.63 -8.48
C LEU A 73 -0.20 -0.31 -8.38
N ILE A 74 -0.28 0.20 -7.16
CA ILE A 74 -0.77 1.55 -6.87
C ILE A 74 0.39 2.33 -6.27
N SER A 75 0.92 3.29 -7.02
CA SER A 75 1.98 4.18 -6.51
C SER A 75 1.40 5.23 -5.57
N VAL A 76 2.03 5.39 -4.41
CA VAL A 76 1.73 6.48 -3.48
C VAL A 76 2.39 7.76 -4.02
N LYS A 77 1.59 8.81 -4.25
CA LYS A 77 2.13 10.07 -4.80
C LYS A 77 3.15 10.67 -3.84
N GLY A 78 4.33 11.02 -4.38
CA GLY A 78 5.37 11.72 -3.63
C GLY A 78 6.24 10.82 -2.73
N ALA A 79 6.09 9.50 -2.80
CA ALA A 79 6.93 8.55 -2.10
C ALA A 79 7.28 7.36 -3.02
N PRO A 80 8.44 6.71 -2.82
CA PRO A 80 8.81 5.49 -3.55
C PRO A 80 8.05 4.25 -3.01
N LEU A 81 6.76 4.41 -2.73
CA LEU A 81 5.92 3.41 -2.06
C LEU A 81 4.83 2.90 -2.99
N PHE A 82 4.57 1.60 -2.87
CA PHE A 82 3.66 0.87 -3.72
C PHE A 82 2.72 0.01 -2.89
N ILE A 83 1.50 -0.14 -3.40
CA ILE A 83 0.52 -1.11 -2.92
C ILE A 83 0.34 -2.13 -4.02
N SER A 84 0.83 -3.34 -3.78
CA SER A 84 0.56 -4.51 -4.61
C SER A 84 -0.77 -5.12 -4.22
N HIS A 85 -1.59 -5.45 -5.22
CA HIS A 85 -2.89 -6.08 -5.04
C HIS A 85 -3.23 -6.99 -6.21
N ASN A 86 -4.09 -7.98 -5.96
CA ASN A 86 -4.61 -8.80 -7.05
C ASN A 86 -5.68 -7.99 -7.82
N PRO A 87 -5.54 -7.78 -9.15
CA PRO A 87 -6.52 -7.06 -9.94
C PRO A 87 -7.91 -7.73 -9.97
N ALA A 88 -7.99 -9.04 -9.72
CA ALA A 88 -9.26 -9.77 -9.59
C ALA A 88 -10.03 -9.40 -8.30
N GLN A 89 -9.38 -8.77 -7.32
CA GLN A 89 -9.97 -8.36 -6.05
C GLN A 89 -10.42 -6.88 -6.04
N VAL A 90 -10.64 -6.30 -7.22
CA VAL A 90 -11.12 -4.92 -7.38
C VAL A 90 -12.62 -4.90 -7.62
N LEU A 91 -13.37 -4.46 -6.61
CA LEU A 91 -14.80 -4.23 -6.71
C LEU A 91 -15.09 -2.81 -7.21
N LYS A 92 -15.96 -2.67 -8.22
CA LYS A 92 -16.39 -1.38 -8.77
C LYS A 92 -17.80 -1.06 -8.30
N LEU A 93 -17.95 -0.01 -7.50
CA LEU A 93 -19.25 0.48 -7.01
C LEU A 93 -19.35 1.99 -7.21
N ALA A 94 -20.45 2.45 -7.82
CA ALA A 94 -20.71 3.88 -8.06
C ALA A 94 -19.54 4.64 -8.73
N GLY A 95 -18.84 4.00 -9.66
CA GLY A 95 -17.66 4.57 -10.34
C GLY A 95 -16.37 4.59 -9.52
N LYS A 96 -16.40 4.14 -8.26
CA LYS A 96 -15.24 3.98 -7.37
C LYS A 96 -14.74 2.53 -7.40
N ARG A 97 -13.45 2.36 -7.14
CA ARG A 97 -12.77 1.06 -7.05
C ARG A 97 -12.41 0.78 -5.60
N TYR A 98 -12.73 -0.41 -5.13
CA TYR A 98 -12.50 -0.87 -3.76
C TYR A 98 -11.68 -2.15 -3.82
N LEU A 99 -10.64 -2.23 -2.99
CA LEU A 99 -9.87 -3.45 -2.80
C LEU A 99 -10.61 -4.32 -1.80
N THR A 100 -10.86 -5.58 -2.15
CA THR A 100 -11.63 -6.52 -1.32
C THR A 100 -10.81 -7.70 -0.82
N GLY A 101 -9.50 -7.71 -1.06
CA GLY A 101 -8.59 -8.77 -0.66
C GLY A 101 -7.30 -8.23 -0.07
N PRO A 102 -6.34 -9.12 0.25
CA PRO A 102 -5.07 -8.72 0.83
C PRO A 102 -4.26 -7.83 -0.11
N VAL A 103 -3.47 -6.96 0.49
CA VAL A 103 -2.55 -6.06 -0.20
C VAL A 103 -1.19 -6.05 0.50
N ILE A 104 -0.14 -5.86 -0.29
CA ILE A 104 1.24 -5.73 0.20
C ILE A 104 1.71 -4.30 -0.02
N PHE A 105 2.21 -3.67 1.03
CA PHE A 105 2.91 -2.40 0.99
C PHE A 105 4.41 -2.66 0.96
N TYR A 106 5.08 -2.04 0.00
CA TYR A 106 6.52 -2.10 -0.11
C TYR A 106 7.10 -0.80 -0.66
N ARG A 107 8.40 -0.60 -0.45
CA ARG A 107 9.17 0.50 -1.01
C ARG A 107 10.13 -0.05 -2.07
N THR A 108 10.42 0.76 -3.08
CA THR A 108 11.58 0.52 -3.94
C THR A 108 12.69 1.56 -3.72
N ASP A 109 13.93 1.20 -4.04
CA ASP A 109 15.02 2.17 -4.15
C ASP A 109 14.90 2.99 -5.46
N GLY A 110 15.90 3.86 -5.71
CA GLY A 110 15.96 4.67 -6.94
C GLY A 110 16.18 3.86 -8.23
N HIS A 111 16.47 2.56 -8.12
CA HIS A 111 16.66 1.63 -9.23
C HIS A 111 15.46 0.69 -9.43
N GLY A 112 14.45 0.76 -8.56
CA GLY A 112 13.25 -0.08 -8.63
C GLY A 112 13.36 -1.40 -7.88
N ALA A 113 14.45 -1.64 -7.14
CA ALA A 113 14.58 -2.83 -6.31
C ALA A 113 13.77 -2.69 -5.03
N ILE A 114 13.07 -3.75 -4.62
CA ILE A 114 12.32 -3.79 -3.36
C ILE A 114 13.32 -3.66 -2.20
N VAL A 115 13.03 -2.74 -1.28
CA VAL A 115 13.83 -2.52 -0.07
C VAL A 115 12.91 -2.41 1.14
N SER A 116 13.45 -2.73 2.32
CA SER A 116 12.69 -2.72 3.57
C SER A 116 11.98 -1.38 3.78
N LEU A 117 10.71 -1.43 4.19
CA LEU A 117 9.98 -0.25 4.62
C LEU A 117 10.74 0.43 5.77
N THR A 118 10.86 1.75 5.72
CA THR A 118 11.32 2.51 6.89
C THR A 118 10.16 3.18 7.61
N VAL A 119 10.43 3.55 8.85
CA VAL A 119 9.53 4.36 9.67
C VAL A 119 9.11 5.65 8.94
N GLU A 120 10.03 6.31 8.23
CA GLU A 120 9.75 7.55 7.49
C GLU A 120 8.77 7.36 6.33
N ASP A 121 8.86 6.25 5.61
CA ASP A 121 7.96 5.94 4.50
C ASP A 121 6.51 5.85 4.97
N ILE A 122 6.33 5.25 6.13
CA ILE A 122 5.06 5.07 6.78
C ILE A 122 4.47 6.43 7.25
N TYR A 123 5.30 7.40 7.63
CA TYR A 123 4.84 8.74 7.98
C TYR A 123 4.41 9.60 6.77
N ARG A 124 4.82 9.24 5.54
CA ARG A 124 4.53 10.00 4.30
C ARG A 124 3.15 9.76 3.68
N PHE A 125 2.35 8.85 4.23
CA PHE A 125 0.99 8.54 3.79
C PHE A 125 -0.09 9.61 4.12
N GLN A 126 0.30 10.86 4.46
CA GLN A 126 -0.64 11.94 4.84
C GLN A 126 -1.38 12.57 3.65
#